data_AF-A0A532ANP8-F1
#
_entry.id   AF-A0A532ANP8-F1
#
_cell.length_a   1.000
_cell.length_b   1.000
_cell.length_c   1.000
_cell.angle_alpha   90.00
_cell.angle_beta   90.00
_cell.angle_gamma   90.00
#
_symmetry.space_group_name_H-M   'P 1'
#
loop_
_entity.id
_entity.type
_entity.pdbx_description
1 polymer ?
#
loop_
_entity_poly.entity_id
_entity_poly.type
_entity_poly.pdbx_seq_one_letter_code
_entity_poly.pdbx_strand_id
1 'polypeptide(L)'
;HKASGKSVTYGAVAAAAAAMAPPADIRLKDKADWKLLGKPQKRIDMLAKVTGAPIFGIDVTLPDMLYGTVKMSPRFWAKPVKADLSKAEKMPGVIRIVPIETNYGHGFGIVAENTWAAFKAAEAIDAEWADPEYPLDSAAISDVLKQALGTKG
;
A
#
# COMPACT_ATOMS: atom_id res chain seq x y z
N HIS A 1 -26.08 1.26 -25.99
CA HIS A 1 -26.54 0.68 -27.27
C HIS A 1 -26.57 1.80 -28.32
N LYS A 2 -25.55 1.85 -29.18
CA LYS A 2 -25.27 3.02 -30.05
C LYS A 2 -26.42 3.34 -31.03
N ALA A 3 -27.15 2.32 -31.48
CA ALA A 3 -28.28 2.49 -32.41
C ALA A 3 -29.57 3.01 -31.75
N SER A 4 -29.73 2.91 -30.43
CA SER A 4 -30.94 3.40 -29.73
C SER A 4 -30.67 4.56 -28.77
N GLY A 5 -29.42 5.01 -28.65
CA GLY A 5 -29.00 6.02 -27.67
C GLY A 5 -29.11 5.59 -26.20
N LYS A 6 -29.72 4.44 -25.90
CA LYS A 6 -29.93 3.97 -24.53
C LYS A 6 -28.62 3.45 -23.92
N SER A 7 -28.34 3.86 -22.69
CA SER A 7 -27.23 3.34 -21.88
C SER A 7 -27.73 3.00 -20.48
N VAL A 8 -27.13 1.98 -19.87
CA VAL A 8 -27.33 1.61 -18.48
C VAL A 8 -25.96 1.35 -17.87
N THR A 9 -25.77 1.71 -16.60
CA THR A 9 -24.53 1.41 -15.88
C THR A 9 -24.51 -0.06 -15.47
N TYR A 10 -23.32 -0.65 -15.37
CA TYR A 10 -23.18 -2.06 -14.94
C TYR A 10 -23.82 -2.30 -13.56
N GLY A 11 -23.64 -1.35 -12.63
CA GLY A 11 -24.22 -1.42 -11.30
C GLY A 11 -25.75 -1.47 -11.28
N ALA A 12 -26.43 -0.79 -12.21
CA ALA A 12 -27.88 -0.77 -12.28
C ALA A 12 -28.50 -2.13 -12.68
N VAL A 13 -27.72 -3.03 -13.29
CA VAL A 13 -28.18 -4.38 -13.68
C VAL A 13 -27.57 -5.50 -12.84
N ALA A 14 -26.53 -5.21 -12.05
CA ALA A 14 -25.78 -6.22 -11.29
C ALA A 14 -26.64 -6.95 -10.25
N ALA A 15 -27.49 -6.23 -9.50
CA ALA A 15 -28.33 -6.83 -8.46
C ALA A 15 -29.38 -7.78 -9.03
N ALA A 16 -30.01 -7.40 -10.16
CA ALA A 16 -30.98 -8.25 -10.85
C ALA A 16 -30.31 -9.49 -11.46
N ALA A 17 -29.12 -9.33 -12.05
CA ALA A 17 -28.36 -10.44 -12.62
C ALA A 17 -27.90 -11.46 -11.55
N ALA A 18 -27.58 -11.00 -10.34
CA ALA A 18 -27.17 -11.88 -9.23
C ALA A 18 -28.29 -12.82 -8.74
N ALA A 19 -29.56 -12.44 -8.94
CA ALA A 19 -30.71 -13.27 -8.59
C ALA A 19 -31.07 -14.30 -9.68
N MET A 20 -30.44 -14.23 -10.87
CA MET A 20 -30.69 -15.16 -11.96
C MET A 20 -29.86 -16.43 -11.77
N ALA A 21 -30.47 -17.59 -12.00
CA ALA A 21 -29.74 -18.84 -12.03
C ALA A 21 -28.75 -18.84 -13.23
N PRO A 22 -27.47 -19.23 -13.03
CA PRO A 22 -26.53 -19.35 -14.12
C PRO A 22 -27.01 -20.39 -15.14
N PRO A 23 -26.83 -20.16 -16.45
CA PRO A 23 -27.24 -21.13 -17.46
C PRO A 23 -26.47 -22.44 -17.31
N ALA A 24 -27.19 -23.56 -17.38
CA ALA A 24 -26.62 -24.91 -17.24
C ALA A 24 -25.78 -25.33 -18.46
N ASP A 25 -26.08 -24.77 -19.63
CA ASP A 25 -25.33 -24.99 -20.86
C ASP A 25 -24.72 -23.67 -21.34
N ILE A 26 -23.40 -23.64 -21.48
CA ILE A 26 -22.63 -22.46 -21.88
C ILE A 26 -21.94 -22.80 -23.20
N ARG A 27 -22.51 -22.31 -24.30
CA ARG A 27 -21.82 -22.36 -25.59
C ARG A 27 -20.68 -21.36 -25.60
N LEU A 28 -19.45 -21.88 -25.65
CA LEU A 28 -18.27 -21.06 -25.85
C LEU A 28 -18.27 -20.47 -27.26
N LYS A 29 -17.69 -19.28 -27.37
CA LYS A 29 -17.54 -18.59 -28.65
C LYS A 29 -16.47 -19.29 -29.50
N ASP A 30 -16.84 -19.61 -30.74
CA ASP A 30 -15.93 -20.23 -31.70
C ASP A 30 -14.68 -19.37 -31.94
N LYS A 31 -13.53 -20.02 -32.13
CA LYS A 31 -12.24 -19.34 -32.33
C LYS A 31 -12.27 -18.35 -33.49
N ALA A 32 -13.01 -18.68 -34.56
CA ALA A 32 -13.18 -17.84 -35.74
C ALA A 32 -13.84 -16.49 -35.41
N ASP A 33 -14.67 -16.43 -34.36
CA ASP A 33 -15.37 -15.21 -33.97
C ASP A 33 -14.59 -14.37 -32.95
N TRP A 34 -13.42 -14.82 -32.51
CA TRP A 34 -12.60 -14.09 -31.54
C TRP A 34 -12.11 -12.76 -32.12
N LYS A 35 -12.52 -11.67 -31.46
CA LYS A 35 -12.13 -10.31 -31.88
C LYS A 35 -10.78 -9.89 -31.31
N LEU A 36 -10.49 -10.26 -30.07
CA LEU A 36 -9.33 -9.80 -29.30
C LEU A 36 -8.33 -10.91 -28.95
N LEU A 37 -8.82 -12.12 -28.63
CA LEU A 37 -7.96 -13.25 -28.28
C LEU A 37 -7.05 -13.64 -29.45
N GLY A 38 -5.76 -13.84 -29.17
CA GLY A 38 -4.75 -14.22 -30.17
C GLY A 38 -4.25 -13.07 -31.05
N LYS A 39 -4.69 -11.83 -30.83
CA LYS A 39 -4.27 -10.66 -31.62
C LYS A 39 -3.50 -9.66 -30.75
N PRO A 40 -2.34 -9.14 -31.20
CA PRO A 40 -1.65 -8.05 -30.51
C PRO A 40 -2.58 -6.84 -30.33
N GLN A 41 -2.75 -6.38 -29.10
CA GLN A 41 -3.53 -5.18 -28.79
C GLN A 41 -2.59 -4.05 -28.40
N LYS A 42 -2.90 -2.84 -28.86
CA LYS A 42 -2.21 -1.65 -28.35
C LYS A 42 -2.65 -1.41 -26.91
N ARG A 43 -1.68 -1.37 -26.01
CA ARG A 43 -1.89 -0.96 -24.63
C ARG A 43 -2.24 0.53 -24.58
N ILE A 44 -3.36 0.84 -23.94
CA ILE A 44 -3.87 2.22 -23.82
C ILE A 44 -2.95 3.14 -23.01
N ASP A 45 -2.16 2.59 -22.10
CA ASP A 45 -1.26 3.31 -21.20
C ASP A 45 0.17 3.48 -21.75
N MET A 46 0.49 2.85 -22.88
CA MET A 46 1.85 2.87 -23.43
C MET A 46 2.32 4.25 -23.84
N LEU A 47 1.48 5.02 -24.54
CA LEU A 47 1.87 6.34 -25.04
C LEU A 47 2.24 7.27 -23.89
N ALA A 48 1.43 7.30 -22.84
CA ALA A 48 1.67 8.13 -21.66
C ALA A 48 2.97 7.73 -20.93
N LYS A 49 3.26 6.43 -20.82
CA LYS A 49 4.49 5.92 -20.19
C LYS A 49 5.76 6.28 -20.95
N VAL A 50 5.77 6.15 -22.28
CA VAL A 50 6.97 6.40 -23.09
C VAL A 50 7.25 7.88 -23.33
N THR A 51 6.23 8.74 -23.13
CA THR A 51 6.36 10.20 -23.28
C THR A 51 6.63 10.91 -21.96
N GLY A 52 6.66 10.20 -20.82
CA GLY A 52 6.84 10.80 -19.51
C GLY A 52 5.64 11.63 -19.04
N ALA A 53 4.43 11.27 -19.48
CA ALA A 53 3.22 11.94 -19.00
C ALA A 53 3.02 11.71 -17.49
N PRO A 54 2.50 12.69 -16.72
CA PRO A 54 2.33 12.61 -15.28
C PRO A 54 1.13 11.74 -14.91
N ILE A 55 1.32 10.42 -15.02
CA ILE A 55 0.26 9.42 -14.80
C ILE A 55 0.42 8.68 -13.48
N PHE A 56 1.51 8.93 -12.74
CA PHE A 56 1.76 8.29 -11.46
C PHE A 56 1.35 9.22 -10.32
N GLY A 57 0.93 8.63 -9.20
CA GLY A 57 0.51 9.40 -8.03
C GLY A 57 1.61 10.33 -7.51
N ILE A 58 2.89 9.99 -7.72
CA ILE A 58 4.04 10.83 -7.33
C ILE A 58 4.18 12.10 -8.20
N ASP A 59 3.58 12.11 -9.39
CA ASP A 59 3.61 13.27 -10.30
C ASP A 59 2.53 14.29 -9.93
N VAL A 60 1.60 13.94 -9.03
CA VAL A 60 0.52 14.81 -8.60
C VAL A 60 1.06 15.88 -7.67
N THR A 61 0.80 17.14 -8.01
CA THR A 61 1.08 18.30 -7.15
C THR A 61 -0.19 19.12 -7.02
N LEU A 62 -0.61 19.38 -5.79
CA LEU A 62 -1.77 20.22 -5.47
C LEU A 62 -1.32 21.53 -4.80
N PRO A 63 -2.08 22.62 -4.94
CA PRO A 63 -1.89 23.80 -4.10
C PRO A 63 -1.93 23.41 -2.62
N ASP A 64 -0.99 23.94 -1.84
CA ASP A 64 -0.86 23.70 -0.40
C ASP A 64 -0.67 22.21 0.00
N MET A 65 -0.14 21.39 -0.92
CA MET A 65 0.13 19.98 -0.64
C MET A 65 1.23 19.79 0.40
N LEU A 66 0.94 19.01 1.43
CA LEU A 66 1.92 18.56 2.41
C LEU A 66 2.47 17.18 2.06
N TYR A 67 3.71 16.93 2.45
CA TYR A 67 4.45 15.71 2.19
C TYR A 67 4.60 14.91 3.48
N GLY A 68 4.19 13.64 3.42
CA GLY A 68 4.27 12.71 4.52
C GLY A 68 5.43 11.74 4.37
N THR A 69 6.14 11.45 5.46
CA THR A 69 7.00 10.26 5.58
C THR A 69 6.79 9.58 6.93
N VAL A 70 7.32 8.38 7.11
CA VAL A 70 7.18 7.62 8.35
C VAL A 70 8.54 7.13 8.85
N LYS A 71 8.72 7.19 10.18
CA LYS A 71 9.78 6.46 10.88
C LYS A 71 9.13 5.36 11.70
N MET A 72 9.12 4.15 11.16
CA MET A 72 8.59 2.98 11.85
C MET A 72 9.68 2.24 12.63
N SER A 73 9.27 1.53 13.67
CA SER A 73 10.12 0.55 14.33
C SER A 73 10.69 -0.44 13.31
N PRO A 74 12.01 -0.73 13.36
CA PRO A 74 12.60 -1.77 12.51
C PRO A 74 12.17 -3.19 12.94
N ARG A 75 11.57 -3.33 14.12
CA ARG A 75 11.10 -4.60 14.67
C ARG A 75 9.57 -4.62 14.70
N PHE A 76 8.98 -5.73 14.28
CA PHE A 76 7.53 -5.92 14.32
C PHE A 76 7.02 -5.79 15.75
N TRP A 77 5.93 -5.04 15.92
CA TRP A 77 5.23 -4.81 17.19
C TRP A 77 6.04 -4.14 18.31
N ALA A 78 7.32 -3.83 18.09
CA ALA A 78 8.11 -3.11 19.09
C ALA A 78 7.62 -1.67 19.23
N LYS A 79 7.23 -1.32 20.45
CA LYS A 79 6.85 0.04 20.83
C LYS A 79 8.09 0.89 21.09
N PRO A 80 8.02 2.22 20.88
CA PRO A 80 9.08 3.11 21.35
C PRO A 80 9.11 3.08 22.88
N VAL A 81 10.26 2.71 23.46
CA VAL A 81 10.53 2.83 24.90
C VAL A 81 10.77 4.29 25.26
N LYS A 82 11.49 4.99 24.38
CA LYS A 82 11.80 6.41 24.50
C LYS A 82 11.88 7.01 23.10
N ALA A 83 11.35 8.21 22.93
CA ALA A 83 11.48 8.96 21.68
C ALA A 83 11.70 10.44 21.98
N ASP A 84 12.71 11.03 21.33
CA ASP A 84 12.94 12.47 21.29
C ASP A 84 12.58 12.99 19.89
N LEU A 85 11.46 13.71 19.83
CA LEU A 85 10.96 14.35 18.62
C LEU A 85 11.40 15.81 18.52
N SER A 86 11.98 16.38 19.58
CA SER A 86 12.16 17.83 19.73
C SER A 86 13.06 18.45 18.66
N LYS A 87 14.08 17.71 18.21
CA LYS A 87 14.96 18.14 17.11
C LYS A 87 14.21 18.18 15.79
N ALA A 88 13.44 17.14 15.51
CA ALA A 88 12.68 16.99 14.27
C ALA A 88 11.53 18.01 14.19
N GLU A 89 10.83 18.28 15.29
CA GLU A 89 9.75 19.28 15.36
C GLU A 89 10.25 20.72 15.12
N LYS A 90 11.52 21.01 15.41
CA LYS A 90 12.12 22.34 15.21
C LYS A 90 12.74 22.52 13.82
N MET A 91 12.71 21.50 12.96
CA MET A 91 13.31 21.61 11.64
C MET A 91 12.46 22.50 10.72
N PRO A 92 13.08 23.38 9.92
CA PRO A 92 12.36 24.18 8.95
C PRO A 92 11.51 23.33 7.99
N GLY A 93 10.26 23.72 7.80
CA GLY A 93 9.31 23.04 6.91
C GLY A 93 8.61 21.82 7.53
N VAL A 94 8.90 21.45 8.78
CA VAL A 94 8.11 20.42 9.50
C VAL A 94 6.85 21.06 10.06
N ILE A 95 5.69 20.50 9.71
CA ILE A 95 4.39 20.96 10.18
C ILE A 95 3.98 20.21 11.44
N ARG A 96 4.10 18.87 11.42
CA ARG A 96 3.68 18.04 12.54
C ARG A 96 4.33 16.66 12.53
N ILE A 97 4.56 16.11 13.72
CA ILE A 97 4.89 14.70 13.91
C ILE A 97 3.75 14.07 14.70
N VAL A 98 3.24 12.94 14.23
CA VAL A 98 2.13 12.19 14.85
C VAL A 98 2.58 10.77 15.20
N PRO A 99 2.27 10.24 16.38
CA PRO A 99 2.50 8.83 16.66
C PRO A 99 1.62 7.95 15.75
N ILE A 100 2.19 6.86 15.26
CA ILE A 100 1.51 5.84 14.47
C ILE A 100 1.45 4.58 15.32
N GLU A 101 0.24 4.10 15.57
CA GLU A 101 -0.02 2.85 16.28
C GLU A 101 -0.94 2.00 15.42
N THR A 102 -0.43 0.87 14.93
CA THR A 102 -1.17 -0.04 14.08
C THR A 102 -0.96 -1.48 14.54
N ASN A 103 -1.79 -2.39 14.07
CA ASN A 103 -1.63 -3.83 14.30
C ASN A 103 -0.32 -4.40 13.74
N TYR A 104 0.37 -3.67 12.86
CA TYR A 104 1.59 -4.12 12.19
C TYR A 104 2.87 -3.49 12.77
N GLY A 105 2.73 -2.44 13.57
CA GLY A 105 3.87 -1.77 14.18
C GLY A 105 3.58 -0.37 14.69
N HIS A 106 4.58 0.16 15.39
CA HIS A 106 4.59 1.49 15.97
C HIS A 106 5.60 2.38 15.25
N GLY A 107 5.34 3.69 15.24
CA GLY A 107 6.22 4.65 14.59
C GLY A 107 5.79 6.08 14.76
N PHE A 108 6.37 6.95 13.94
CA PHE A 108 6.04 8.37 13.85
C PHE A 108 5.78 8.75 12.40
N GLY A 109 4.64 9.37 12.14
CA GLY A 109 4.31 10.01 10.86
C GLY A 109 4.75 11.46 10.89
N ILE A 110 5.53 11.87 9.91
CA ILE A 110 6.09 13.20 9.78
C ILE A 110 5.39 13.89 8.61
N VAL A 111 4.84 15.07 8.86
CA VAL A 111 4.18 15.92 7.86
C VAL A 111 4.99 17.20 7.69
N ALA A 112 5.35 17.52 6.45
CA ALA A 112 6.21 18.66 6.12
C ALA A 112 5.77 19.36 4.82
N GLU A 113 6.31 20.55 4.56
CA GLU A 113 6.03 21.35 3.35
C GLU A 113 6.72 20.80 2.09
N ASN A 114 7.74 19.95 2.25
CA ASN A 114 8.45 19.32 1.14
C ASN A 114 9.03 17.96 1.55
N THR A 115 9.34 17.12 0.57
CA THR A 115 9.89 15.77 0.78
C THR A 115 11.24 15.78 1.50
N TRP A 116 12.09 16.76 1.22
CA TRP A 116 13.41 16.87 1.84
C TRP A 116 13.33 17.12 3.35
N ALA A 117 12.50 18.09 3.76
CA ALA A 117 12.23 18.37 5.17
C ALA A 117 11.62 17.16 5.87
N ALA A 118 10.66 16.48 5.22
CA ALA A 118 10.06 15.26 5.76
C ALA A 118 11.13 14.17 6.05
N PHE A 119 12.01 13.88 5.08
CA PHE A 119 13.05 12.86 5.24
C PHE A 119 14.09 13.25 6.27
N LYS A 120 14.55 14.50 6.28
CA LYS A 120 15.52 14.98 7.26
C LYS A 120 14.97 14.96 8.68
N ALA A 121 13.69 15.29 8.85
CA ALA A 121 13.02 15.18 10.14
C ALA A 121 12.88 13.72 10.59
N ALA A 122 12.57 12.79 9.69
CA ALA A 122 12.55 11.35 10.01
C ALA A 122 13.92 10.84 10.47
N GLU A 123 15.01 11.27 9.81
CA GLU A 123 16.37 10.93 10.22
C GLU A 123 16.69 11.50 11.62
N ALA A 124 16.25 12.71 11.91
CA ALA A 124 16.54 13.43 13.16
C ALA A 124 15.78 12.92 14.40
N ILE A 125 14.70 12.14 14.22
CA ILE A 125 14.00 11.50 15.33
C ILE A 125 14.91 10.46 15.96
N ASP A 126 15.19 10.61 17.25
CA ASP A 126 15.91 9.61 18.03
C ASP A 126 14.89 8.77 18.80
N ALA A 127 14.84 7.47 18.52
CA ALA A 127 13.86 6.56 19.10
C ALA A 127 14.53 5.25 19.49
N GLU A 128 14.41 4.92 20.78
CA GLU A 128 14.79 3.64 21.34
C GLU A 128 13.57 2.72 21.27
N TRP A 129 13.68 1.65 20.48
CA TRP A 129 12.60 0.68 20.28
C TRP A 129 12.74 -0.48 21.25
N ALA A 130 11.61 -1.00 21.72
CA ALA A 130 11.57 -2.19 22.55
C ALA A 130 12.21 -3.39 21.86
N ASP A 131 12.67 -4.34 22.68
CA ASP A 131 13.07 -5.64 22.17
C ASP A 131 11.85 -6.45 21.73
N PRO A 132 11.98 -7.26 20.67
CA PRO A 132 10.89 -8.07 20.20
C PRO A 132 10.66 -9.25 21.14
N GLU A 133 9.40 -9.68 21.28
CA GLU A 133 9.05 -10.90 22.01
C GLU A 133 9.46 -12.19 21.27
N TYR A 134 9.96 -12.06 20.04
CA TYR A 134 10.40 -13.16 19.19
C TYR A 134 11.93 -13.25 19.10
N PRO A 135 12.48 -14.44 18.79
CA PRO A 135 13.92 -14.62 18.71
C PRO A 135 14.55 -13.77 17.59
N LEU A 136 15.69 -13.16 17.89
CA LEU A 136 16.34 -12.17 17.02
C LEU A 136 17.06 -12.78 15.81
N ASP A 137 17.43 -14.06 15.87
CA ASP A 137 18.20 -14.73 14.83
C ASP A 137 17.70 -16.15 14.53
N SER A 138 18.15 -16.68 13.39
CA SER A 138 17.76 -18.00 12.90
C SER A 138 18.15 -19.15 13.83
N ALA A 139 19.21 -18.99 14.62
CA ALA A 139 19.65 -20.01 15.56
C ALA A 139 18.67 -20.11 16.74
N ALA A 140 18.30 -18.96 17.31
CA ALA A 140 17.35 -18.86 18.39
C ALA A 140 15.93 -19.30 17.95
N ILE A 141 15.52 -18.98 16.72
CA ILE A 141 14.27 -19.52 16.14
C ILE A 141 14.32 -21.05 16.08
N SER A 142 15.44 -21.61 15.63
CA SER A 142 15.62 -23.07 15.52
C SER A 142 15.56 -23.75 16.88
N ASP A 143 16.11 -23.12 17.92
CA ASP A 143 16.13 -23.68 19.26
C ASP A 143 14.74 -23.64 19.92
N VAL A 144 13.99 -22.54 19.75
CA VAL A 144 12.58 -22.47 20.19
C VAL A 144 11.74 -23.52 19.47
N LEU A 145 11.93 -23.71 18.16
CA LEU A 145 11.19 -24.72 17.39
C LEU A 145 11.51 -26.15 17.89
N LYS A 146 12.80 -26.45 18.13
CA LYS A 146 13.22 -27.76 18.67
C LYS A 146 12.65 -28.02 20.06
N GLN A 147 12.61 -27.01 20.93
CA GLN A 147 12.00 -27.11 22.26
C GLN A 147 10.49 -27.37 22.16
N ALA A 148 9.78 -26.66 21.28
CA ALA A 148 8.35 -26.86 21.07
C ALA A 148 8.03 -28.27 20.51
N LEU A 149 8.86 -28.77 19.59
CA LEU A 149 8.72 -30.12 19.02
C LEU A 149 9.11 -31.25 20.00
N GLY A 150 10.02 -30.96 20.94
CA GLY A 150 10.48 -31.92 21.96
C GLY A 150 9.55 -32.06 23.17
N THR A 151 8.64 -31.10 23.37
CA THR A 151 7.66 -31.14 24.46
C THR A 151 6.48 -32.00 24.01
N LYS A 152 6.49 -33.29 24.34
CA LYS A 152 5.30 -34.15 24.22
C LYS A 152 4.17 -33.51 25.06
N GLY A 153 3.04 -33.26 24.42
CA GLY A 153 1.78 -32.89 25.10
C GLY A 153 1.29 -33.96 26.06
#